data_AF-A0A2S4WA75-F1
#
_entry.id   AF-A0A2S4WA75-F1
#
_cell.length_a   1.000
_cell.length_b   1.000
_cell.length_c   1.000
_cell.angle_alpha   90.00
_cell.angle_beta   90.00
_cell.angle_gamma   90.00
#
_symmetry.space_group_name_H-M   'P 1'
#
loop_
_entity.id
_entity.type
_entity.pdbx_description
1 polymer ?
#
loop_
_entity_poly.entity_id
_entity_poly.type
_entity_poly.pdbx_seq_one_letter_code
_entity_poly.pdbx_strand_id
1 'polypeptide(L)'
;MAEFQIQIQKYIKAFLYHIIKSSGQWVNKPKFHMLLHLDQSILRFGPAPLFATEKFESYNGVVRIASTHTNRQAPGRDIAIKFADALSLRFIFSGGILYDRNTGSTSASSPGLLNVFGQML
;
A
#
# COMPACT_ATOMS: atom_id res chain seq x y z
N MET A 1 -17.50 16.30 -4.26
CA MET A 1 -16.50 16.15 -5.35
C MET A 1 -16.19 17.46 -6.07
N ALA A 2 -17.19 18.21 -6.57
CA ALA A 2 -16.95 19.49 -7.25
C ALA A 2 -16.25 20.54 -6.35
N GLU A 3 -16.66 20.66 -5.09
CA GLU A 3 -16.03 21.59 -4.13
C GLU A 3 -14.55 21.28 -3.87
N PHE A 4 -14.23 19.99 -3.66
CA PHE A 4 -12.84 19.53 -3.52
C PHE A 4 -11.98 19.90 -4.74
N GLN A 5 -12.52 19.74 -5.95
CA GLN A 5 -11.81 20.08 -7.18
C GLN A 5 -11.49 21.57 -7.28
N ILE A 6 -12.45 22.42 -6.91
CA ILE A 6 -12.27 23.87 -6.90
C ILE A 6 -11.21 24.26 -5.86
N GLN A 7 -11.28 23.67 -4.67
CA GLN A 7 -10.33 23.93 -3.60
C GLN A 7 -8.91 23.49 -3.99
N ILE A 8 -8.72 22.27 -4.50
CA ILE A 8 -7.37 21.78 -4.83
C ILE A 8 -6.73 22.60 -5.95
N GLN A 9 -7.48 22.97 -6.99
CA GLN A 9 -6.99 23.86 -8.04
C GLN A 9 -6.58 25.23 -7.50
N LYS A 10 -7.40 25.80 -6.59
CA LYS A 10 -7.09 27.08 -5.93
C LYS A 10 -5.78 27.00 -5.14
N TYR A 11 -5.61 25.97 -4.31
CA TYR A 11 -4.42 25.82 -3.48
C TYR A 11 -3.16 25.52 -4.31
N ILE A 12 -3.25 24.70 -5.36
CA ILE A 12 -2.13 24.45 -6.28
C ILE A 12 -1.68 25.75 -6.94
N LYS A 13 -2.61 26.56 -7.46
CA LYS A 13 -2.29 27.85 -8.08
C LYS A 13 -1.63 28.81 -7.10
N ALA A 14 -2.16 28.93 -5.88
CA ALA A 14 -1.57 29.77 -4.84
C ALA A 14 -0.15 29.31 -4.47
N PHE A 15 0.05 28.00 -4.28
CA PHE A 15 1.35 27.41 -4.00
C PHE A 15 2.36 27.69 -5.12
N LEU A 16 1.99 27.44 -6.38
CA LEU A 16 2.86 27.70 -7.53
C LEU A 16 3.25 29.17 -7.65
N TYR A 17 2.30 30.09 -7.42
CA TYR A 17 2.56 31.52 -7.41
C TYR A 17 3.64 31.90 -6.38
N HIS A 18 3.49 31.44 -5.14
CA HIS A 18 4.45 31.75 -4.07
C HIS A 18 5.83 31.14 -4.31
N ILE A 19 5.87 29.89 -4.79
CA ILE A 19 7.12 29.19 -5.11
C ILE A 19 7.86 29.91 -6.25
N ILE A 20 7.19 30.24 -7.36
CA ILE A 20 7.82 30.91 -8.50
C ILE A 20 8.30 32.32 -8.11
N LYS A 21 7.52 33.03 -7.27
CA LYS A 21 7.93 34.33 -6.73
C LYS A 21 9.21 34.24 -5.89
N SER A 22 9.47 33.10 -5.23
CA SER A 22 10.72 32.86 -4.51
C SER A 22 11.90 32.54 -5.43
N SER A 23 11.66 31.79 -6.52
CA SER A 23 12.67 31.47 -7.53
C SER A 23 12.03 30.95 -8.82
N GLY A 24 12.42 31.48 -9.97
CA GLY A 24 11.96 30.96 -11.27
C GLY A 24 12.47 29.57 -11.62
N GLN A 25 13.49 29.06 -10.91
CA GLN A 25 14.10 27.75 -11.19
C GLN A 25 13.11 26.58 -11.04
N TRP A 26 12.05 26.76 -10.27
CA TRP A 26 11.03 25.75 -10.03
C TRP A 26 10.22 25.38 -11.28
N VAL A 27 10.18 26.26 -12.30
CA VAL A 27 9.50 25.98 -13.58
C VAL A 27 10.12 24.80 -14.32
N ASN A 28 11.43 24.58 -14.14
CA ASN A 28 12.16 23.48 -14.78
C ASN A 28 12.06 22.14 -14.03
N LYS A 29 11.37 22.11 -12.88
CA LYS A 29 11.27 20.91 -12.05
C LYS A 29 10.00 20.13 -12.41
N PRO A 30 10.11 18.88 -12.90
CA PRO A 30 8.96 18.12 -13.41
C PRO A 30 7.88 17.87 -12.35
N LYS A 31 8.25 17.77 -11.07
CA LYS A 31 7.29 17.61 -9.96
C LYS A 31 6.31 18.78 -9.85
N PHE A 32 6.73 20.01 -10.17
CA PHE A 32 5.85 21.18 -10.15
C PHE A 32 4.93 21.21 -11.36
N HIS A 33 5.40 20.75 -12.52
CA HIS A 33 4.55 20.54 -13.70
C HIS A 33 3.47 19.47 -13.42
N MET A 34 3.81 18.39 -12.71
CA MET A 34 2.85 17.34 -12.33
C MET A 34 1.70 17.87 -11.46
N LEU A 35 1.93 18.88 -10.60
CA LEU A 35 0.86 19.47 -9.78
C LEU A 35 -0.24 20.11 -10.63
N LEU A 36 0.08 20.64 -11.81
CA LEU A 36 -0.93 21.21 -12.72
C LEU A 36 -1.91 20.17 -13.27
N HIS A 37 -1.51 18.89 -13.27
CA HIS A 37 -2.32 17.76 -13.74
C HIS A 37 -2.92 16.94 -12.60
N LEU A 38 -2.62 17.29 -11.35
CA LEU A 38 -3.01 16.50 -10.18
C LEU A 38 -4.54 16.44 -10.04
N ASP A 39 -5.22 17.54 -10.32
CA ASP A 39 -6.66 17.66 -10.23
C ASP A 39 -7.35 16.75 -11.26
N GLN A 40 -6.88 16.73 -12.52
CA GLN A 40 -7.36 15.84 -13.57
C GLN A 40 -7.03 14.37 -13.24
N SER A 41 -5.85 14.12 -12.68
CA SER A 41 -5.42 12.79 -12.26
C SER A 41 -6.31 12.23 -11.17
N ILE A 42 -6.71 13.05 -10.18
CA ILE A 42 -7.62 12.62 -9.12
C ILE A 42 -9.01 12.28 -9.66
N LEU A 43 -9.52 13.05 -10.62
CA LEU A 43 -10.80 12.74 -11.26
C LEU A 43 -10.76 11.42 -12.02
N ARG A 44 -9.63 11.10 -12.66
CA ARG A 44 -9.49 9.90 -13.49
C ARG A 44 -9.12 8.65 -12.70
N PHE A 45 -8.27 8.77 -11.70
CA PHE A 45 -7.64 7.64 -11.01
C PHE A 45 -7.99 7.55 -9.53
N GLY A 46 -8.70 8.55 -8.99
CA GLY A 46 -9.01 8.64 -7.56
C GLY A 46 -7.93 9.37 -6.75
N PRO A 47 -8.11 9.46 -5.42
CA PRO A 47 -7.27 10.28 -4.56
C PRO A 47 -5.78 9.89 -4.59
N ALA A 48 -4.91 10.91 -4.63
CA ALA A 48 -3.46 10.74 -4.66
C ALA A 48 -2.85 9.84 -3.56
N PRO A 49 -3.37 9.81 -2.30
CA PRO A 49 -2.83 8.92 -1.26
C PRO A 49 -2.85 7.44 -1.60
N LEU A 50 -3.71 7.00 -2.54
CA LEU A 50 -3.75 5.62 -3.00
C LEU A 50 -2.53 5.23 -3.85
N PHE A 51 -1.79 6.21 -4.35
CA PHE A 51 -0.59 6.04 -5.18
C PHE A 51 0.70 6.42 -4.45
N ALA A 52 0.64 6.68 -3.14
CA ALA A 52 1.83 6.96 -2.37
C ALA A 52 2.76 5.74 -2.39
N THR A 53 3.94 5.89 -2.99
CA THR A 53 4.94 4.82 -3.08
C THR A 53 5.50 4.46 -1.71
N GLU A 54 5.38 5.33 -0.71
CA GLU A 54 5.87 5.14 0.65
C GLU A 54 5.45 3.81 1.30
N LYS A 55 4.20 3.37 1.09
CA LYS A 55 3.73 2.07 1.59
C LYS A 55 4.41 0.90 0.89
N PHE A 56 4.71 1.03 -0.41
CA PHE A 56 5.45 0.03 -1.16
C PHE A 56 6.95 0.06 -0.82
N GLU A 57 7.51 1.24 -0.61
CA GLU A 57 8.91 1.44 -0.26
C GLU A 57 9.23 0.94 1.15
N SER A 58 8.36 1.20 2.12
CA SER A 58 8.48 0.64 3.48
C SER A 58 8.42 -0.89 3.48
N TYR A 59 7.68 -1.50 2.56
CA TYR A 59 7.63 -2.95 2.39
C TYR A 59 8.96 -3.55 1.92
N ASN A 60 9.84 -2.77 1.27
CA ASN A 60 11.18 -3.25 0.90
C ASN A 60 12.01 -3.68 2.11
N GLY A 61 11.74 -3.12 3.31
CA GLY A 61 12.36 -3.58 4.55
C GLY A 61 11.98 -5.03 4.90
N VAL A 62 10.71 -5.38 4.73
CA VAL A 62 10.19 -6.74 4.97
C VAL A 62 10.82 -7.73 3.98
N VAL A 63 10.86 -7.38 2.69
CA VAL A 63 11.51 -8.19 1.65
C VAL A 63 12.99 -8.41 1.95
N ARG A 64 13.68 -7.37 2.42
CA ARG A 64 15.11 -7.46 2.79
C ARG A 64 15.33 -8.43 3.96
N ILE A 65 14.52 -8.36 5.02
CA ILE A 65 14.59 -9.29 6.17
C ILE A 65 14.28 -10.73 5.73
N ALA A 66 13.28 -10.89 4.84
CA ALA A 66 12.98 -12.21 4.29
C ALA A 66 14.18 -12.79 3.52
N SER A 67 14.91 -11.94 2.79
CA SER A 67 16.09 -12.29 2.00
C SER A 67 17.37 -12.55 2.80
N THR A 68 17.63 -11.83 3.90
CA THR A 68 18.91 -11.92 4.65
C THR A 68 19.14 -13.30 5.24
N HIS A 69 18.07 -13.99 5.64
CA HIS A 69 18.08 -15.31 6.28
C HIS A 69 17.71 -16.44 5.31
N THR A 70 18.21 -16.38 4.08
CA THR A 70 18.05 -17.44 3.07
C THR A 70 19.38 -18.13 2.82
N ASN A 71 19.38 -19.36 2.31
CA ASN A 71 20.61 -20.02 1.84
C ASN A 71 21.15 -19.38 0.54
N ARG A 72 20.44 -18.38 0.01
CA ARG A 72 20.72 -17.58 -1.18
C ARG A 72 20.83 -18.36 -2.50
N GLN A 73 20.43 -19.63 -2.52
CA GLN A 73 20.40 -20.43 -3.75
C GLN A 73 19.22 -20.06 -4.64
N ALA A 74 18.07 -19.73 -4.03
CA ALA A 74 16.88 -19.26 -4.72
C ALA A 74 16.12 -18.19 -3.90
N PRO A 75 16.68 -16.98 -3.72
CA PRO A 75 16.11 -15.96 -2.82
C PRO A 75 14.65 -15.62 -3.13
N GLY A 76 14.27 -15.56 -4.42
CA GLY A 76 12.89 -15.30 -4.82
C GLY A 76 11.91 -16.37 -4.35
N ARG A 77 12.29 -17.65 -4.41
CA ARG A 77 11.49 -18.77 -3.91
C ARG A 77 11.35 -18.71 -2.39
N ASP A 78 12.45 -18.45 -1.70
CA ASP A 78 12.48 -18.42 -0.23
C ASP A 78 11.64 -17.25 0.32
N ILE A 79 11.71 -16.08 -0.31
CA ILE A 79 10.86 -14.92 0.01
C ILE A 79 9.39 -15.25 -0.25
N ALA A 80 9.08 -15.90 -1.38
CA ALA A 80 7.70 -16.29 -1.72
C ALA A 80 7.12 -17.28 -0.69
N ILE A 81 7.90 -18.27 -0.24
CA ILE A 81 7.49 -19.20 0.81
C ILE A 81 7.21 -18.45 2.12
N LYS A 82 8.13 -17.57 2.56
CA LYS A 82 7.91 -16.76 3.77
C LYS A 82 6.65 -15.92 3.70
N PHE A 83 6.33 -15.35 2.54
CA PHE A 83 5.08 -14.61 2.36
C PHE A 83 3.85 -15.50 2.33
N ALA A 84 3.92 -16.68 1.70
CA ALA A 84 2.84 -17.66 1.74
C ALA A 84 2.53 -18.09 3.18
N ASP A 85 3.57 -18.35 3.99
CA ASP A 85 3.42 -18.71 5.40
C ASP A 85 2.79 -17.57 6.20
N ALA A 86 3.30 -16.34 6.06
CA ALA A 86 2.76 -15.17 6.76
C ALA A 86 1.29 -14.89 6.40
N LEU A 87 0.93 -15.02 5.11
CA LEU A 87 -0.45 -14.85 4.66
C LEU A 87 -1.36 -15.97 5.14
N SER A 88 -0.87 -17.22 5.16
CA SER A 88 -1.61 -18.37 5.69
C SER A 88 -1.88 -18.22 7.18
N LEU A 89 -0.88 -17.81 7.95
CA LEU A 89 -1.03 -17.50 9.38
C LEU A 89 -2.04 -16.37 9.60
N ARG A 90 -1.92 -15.26 8.85
CA ARG A 90 -2.88 -14.16 8.93
C ARG A 90 -4.30 -14.62 8.63
N PHE A 91 -4.48 -15.41 7.58
CA PHE A 91 -5.78 -15.96 7.19
C PHE A 91 -6.39 -16.79 8.32
N ILE A 92 -5.61 -17.69 8.93
CA ILE A 92 -6.04 -18.51 10.06
C ILE A 92 -6.39 -17.61 11.27
N PHE A 93 -5.52 -16.67 11.65
CA PHE A 93 -5.75 -15.79 12.80
C PHE A 93 -6.93 -14.84 12.64
N SER A 94 -7.29 -14.52 11.39
CA SER A 94 -8.43 -13.67 11.06
C SER A 94 -9.76 -14.44 11.00
N GLY A 95 -9.77 -15.74 11.33
CA GLY A 95 -10.97 -16.59 11.25
C GLY A 95 -11.32 -17.05 9.84
N GLY A 96 -10.32 -17.17 8.97
CA GLY A 96 -10.49 -17.67 7.61
C GLY A 96 -11.16 -19.05 7.57
N ILE A 97 -11.93 -19.28 6.50
CA ILE A 97 -12.67 -20.52 6.26
C ILE A 97 -11.98 -21.30 5.12
N LEU A 98 -11.53 -22.51 5.41
CA LEU A 98 -10.96 -23.43 4.44
C LEU A 98 -12.03 -24.39 3.93
N TYR A 99 -12.15 -24.47 2.61
CA TYR A 99 -13.01 -25.45 1.96
C TYR A 99 -12.19 -26.68 1.53
N ASP A 100 -12.61 -27.85 1.98
CA ASP A 100 -12.07 -29.12 1.54
C ASP A 100 -12.92 -29.70 0.40
N ARG A 101 -12.33 -29.77 -0.78
CA ARG A 101 -12.99 -30.31 -1.99
C ARG A 101 -13.26 -31.81 -1.91
N ASN A 102 -12.49 -32.55 -1.12
CA ASN A 102 -12.61 -34.01 -1.05
C ASN A 102 -13.77 -34.43 -0.15
N THR A 103 -13.96 -33.71 0.97
CA THR A 103 -15.07 -33.96 1.91
C THR A 103 -16.30 -33.10 1.63
N GLY A 104 -16.17 -32.07 0.78
CA GLY A 104 -17.23 -31.10 0.50
C GLY A 104 -17.56 -30.20 1.71
N SER A 105 -16.67 -30.16 2.71
CA SER A 105 -16.92 -29.48 3.98
C SER A 105 -16.08 -28.21 4.12
N THR A 106 -16.58 -27.26 4.90
CA THR A 106 -15.84 -26.05 5.30
C THR A 106 -15.40 -26.17 6.74
N SER A 107 -14.15 -25.82 7.01
CA SER A 107 -13.59 -25.70 8.35
C SER A 107 -13.12 -24.27 8.61
N ALA A 108 -13.33 -23.78 9.82
CA ALA A 108 -12.87 -22.48 10.26
C ALA A 108 -11.83 -22.65 11.38
N SER A 109 -11.08 -21.59 11.66
CA SER A 109 -10.18 -21.54 12.82
C SER A 109 -10.95 -21.80 14.11
N SER A 110 -10.35 -22.57 15.02
CA SER A 110 -11.00 -22.91 16.29
C SER A 110 -11.21 -21.66 17.16
N PRO A 111 -12.30 -21.60 17.95
CA PRO A 111 -12.55 -20.48 18.85
C PRO A 111 -11.42 -20.24 19.85
N GLY A 112 -10.74 -21.29 20.29
CA GLY A 112 -9.58 -21.19 21.17
C GLY A 112 -8.40 -20.45 20.52
N LEU A 113 -8.13 -20.71 19.24
CA LEU A 113 -7.09 -20.00 18.50
C LEU A 113 -7.48 -18.55 18.24
N LEU A 114 -8.75 -18.29 17.92
CA LEU A 114 -9.24 -16.92 17.72
C LEU A 114 -9.19 -16.09 19.01
N ASN A 115 -9.48 -16.69 20.16
CA ASN A 115 -9.42 -15.99 21.45
C ASN A 115 -7.99 -15.58 21.85
N VAL A 116 -6.97 -16.36 21.46
CA VAL A 116 -5.56 -15.99 21.70
C VAL A 116 -5.18 -14.70 20.99
N PHE A 117 -5.75 -14.45 19.81
CA PHE A 117 -5.41 -13.27 18.98
C PHE A 117 -6.47 -12.17 19.01
N GLY A 118 -7.69 -12.45 19.46
CA GLY A 118 -8.79 -11.49 19.59
C GLY A 118 -8.60 -10.46 20.70
N GLN A 119 -7.67 -10.68 21.63
CA GLN A 119 -7.27 -9.68 22.65
C GLN A 119 -6.19 -8.70 22.16
N MET A 120 -5.70 -8.85 20.93
CA MET A 120 -4.54 -8.10 20.41
C MET A 120 -4.91 -7.00 19.41
N LEU A 121 -6.20 -6.69 19.26
CA LEU A 121 -6.75 -5.54 18.53
C LEU A 121 -7.55 -4.66 19.48
#